data_AF-Q45848-F1
#
_entry.id   AF-Q45848-F1
#
_cell.length_a   1.000
_cell.length_b   1.000
_cell.length_c   1.000
_cell.angle_alpha   90.00
_cell.angle_beta   90.00
_cell.angle_gamma   90.00
#
_symmetry.space_group_name_H-M   'P 1'
#
loop_
_entity.id
_entity.type
_entity.pdbx_description
1 polymer ?
#
loop_
_entity_poly.entity_id
_entity_poly.type
_entity_poly.pdbx_seq_one_letter_code
_entity_poly.pdbx_strand_id
1 'polypeptide(L)'
;TAKGNFESAFEIAGSSILLEFIPELLIPVVGVFLLESYIDNKNKIIKTIDNALTKRVEKWIDMYGLIVAQWLSTVNTQFYTIKEGMYKALNYQAQALEEIIKYKYNIYSEEEKSNININFNDINSKLNDGINQAMDNINDFINECSVSYLMKKMIPLAVKKLLDFDNTLKKNLLNYIDENKLYLIGSVEDEKSKVDKYLKTIIPFDLSTYTNNEILIKIFNKYNSEILNNIILNLRYRDNNLIDLSGYGAKVEVYDGVKLNDKNQFKLTSSADSKIRVTQNQNIIFNSMFLDFSVSFWIRIPKYRNDDIQNYIHNEYTIINCMKNNSGWKISIRGNRIIWTLIDINGKTKSVFFEYNIRED
;
A
#
# COMPACT_ATOMS: atom_id res chain seq x y z
N THR A 1 -2.54 30.86 -1.15
CA THR A 1 -1.41 30.88 -2.10
C THR A 1 -0.77 29.50 -2.14
N ALA A 2 -0.64 28.91 -3.34
CA ALA A 2 0.17 27.70 -3.50
C ALA A 2 1.63 28.01 -3.11
N LYS A 3 2.29 27.07 -2.43
CA LYS A 3 3.67 27.23 -1.94
C LYS A 3 4.51 26.04 -2.41
N GLY A 4 5.76 26.31 -2.81
CA GLY A 4 6.78 25.28 -3.04
C GLY A 4 6.57 24.43 -4.30
N ASN A 5 7.17 23.24 -4.31
CA ASN A 5 7.13 22.28 -5.41
C ASN A 5 6.04 21.21 -5.14
N PHE A 6 4.99 21.18 -5.98
CA PHE A 6 3.86 20.26 -5.84
C PHE A 6 4.27 18.79 -5.95
N GLU A 7 5.09 18.44 -6.95
CA GLU A 7 5.53 17.07 -7.19
C GLU A 7 6.31 16.51 -5.98
N SER A 8 7.20 17.32 -5.40
CA SER A 8 7.98 16.95 -4.22
C SER A 8 7.10 16.74 -2.99
N ALA A 9 6.11 17.62 -2.78
CA ALA A 9 5.15 17.47 -1.69
C ALA A 9 4.28 16.22 -1.89
N PHE A 10 3.86 15.94 -3.13
CA PHE A 10 3.06 14.79 -3.49
C PHE A 10 3.83 13.48 -3.33
N GLU A 11 5.12 13.43 -3.68
CA GLU A 11 5.97 12.24 -3.46
C GLU A 11 6.09 11.89 -1.97
N ILE A 12 6.10 12.91 -1.09
CA ILE A 12 6.26 12.72 0.36
C ILE A 12 4.95 12.31 1.03
N ALA A 13 3.87 13.05 0.76
CA ALA A 13 2.61 12.94 1.52
C ALA A 13 1.47 12.29 0.72
N GLY A 14 1.67 12.03 -0.57
CA GLY A 14 0.70 11.39 -1.45
C GLY A 14 -0.57 12.21 -1.63
N SER A 15 -1.68 11.50 -1.88
CA SER A 15 -2.98 12.12 -2.15
C SER A 15 -3.55 12.95 -1.00
N SER A 16 -3.02 12.80 0.22
CA SER A 16 -3.50 13.54 1.39
C SER A 16 -3.29 15.05 1.30
N ILE A 17 -2.30 15.53 0.53
CA ILE A 17 -2.05 16.98 0.38
C ILE A 17 -3.14 17.71 -0.41
N LEU A 18 -3.95 16.96 -1.15
CA LEU A 18 -5.01 17.49 -2.00
C LEU A 18 -6.34 17.64 -1.25
N LEU A 19 -6.47 17.01 -0.07
CA LEU A 19 -7.69 17.10 0.71
C LEU A 19 -7.74 18.44 1.45
N GLU A 20 -8.87 19.13 1.29
CA GLU A 20 -9.17 20.35 2.05
C GLU A 20 -9.39 20.01 3.53
N PHE A 21 -9.95 18.84 3.80
CA PHE A 21 -10.20 18.32 5.14
C PHE A 21 -9.84 16.85 5.24
N ILE A 22 -9.08 16.48 6.28
CA ILE A 22 -8.80 15.08 6.62
C ILE A 22 -9.92 14.59 7.55
N PRO A 23 -10.82 13.70 7.09
CA PRO A 23 -11.94 13.26 7.90
C PRO A 23 -11.51 12.36 9.05
N GLU A 24 -12.14 12.57 10.21
CA GLU A 24 -12.08 11.61 11.31
C GLU A 24 -12.95 10.40 10.97
N LEU A 25 -12.31 9.24 10.78
CA LEU A 25 -12.99 8.02 10.36
C LEU A 25 -13.60 7.29 11.56
N LEU A 26 -14.88 6.95 11.47
CA LEU A 26 -15.54 6.02 12.37
C LEU A 26 -15.09 4.59 12.05
N ILE A 27 -14.24 4.03 12.92
CA ILE A 27 -13.78 2.64 12.84
C ILE A 27 -14.02 1.99 14.21
N PRO A 28 -15.21 1.42 14.44
CA PRO A 28 -15.60 0.92 15.74
C PRO A 28 -14.78 -0.30 16.15
N VAL A 29 -14.65 -0.50 17.46
CA VAL A 29 -14.22 -1.81 17.99
C VAL A 29 -15.37 -2.79 17.74
N VAL A 30 -15.10 -3.89 17.04
CA VAL A 30 -16.10 -4.91 16.79
C VAL A 30 -16.44 -5.61 18.11
N GLY A 31 -17.73 -5.65 18.45
CA GLY A 31 -18.21 -6.29 19.67
C GLY A 31 -17.86 -7.78 19.75
N VAL A 32 -17.69 -8.27 20.97
CA VAL A 32 -17.35 -9.66 21.25
C VAL A 32 -18.58 -10.56 21.02
N PHE A 33 -18.37 -11.76 20.50
CA PHE A 33 -19.44 -12.75 20.33
C PHE A 33 -19.75 -13.46 21.65
N LEU A 34 -21.04 -13.61 21.94
CA LEU A 34 -21.56 -14.44 23.03
C LEU A 34 -21.99 -15.78 22.42
N LEU A 35 -21.34 -16.86 22.84
CA LEU A 35 -21.55 -18.20 22.31
C LEU A 35 -22.48 -18.97 23.26
N GLU A 36 -23.65 -19.37 22.77
CA GLU A 36 -24.61 -20.11 23.59
C GLU A 36 -24.15 -21.56 23.77
N SER A 37 -24.05 -22.00 25.03
CA SER A 37 -23.68 -23.37 25.40
C SER A 37 -24.89 -24.31 25.29
N TYR A 38 -24.70 -25.47 24.67
CA TYR A 38 -25.72 -26.52 24.60
C TYR A 38 -25.18 -27.81 25.20
N ILE A 39 -25.36 -27.95 26.51
CA ILE A 39 -24.96 -29.13 27.30
C ILE A 39 -25.52 -30.40 26.63
N ASP A 40 -24.67 -31.43 26.53
CA ASP A 40 -24.96 -32.73 25.92
C ASP A 40 -25.38 -32.70 24.44
N ASN A 41 -25.24 -31.57 23.74
CA ASN A 41 -25.62 -31.45 22.33
C ASN A 41 -24.45 -31.08 21.42
N LYS A 42 -23.61 -32.08 21.12
CA LYS A 42 -22.46 -31.98 20.21
C LYS A 42 -22.77 -31.21 18.91
N ASN A 43 -23.87 -31.56 18.24
CA ASN A 43 -24.23 -30.98 16.95
C ASN A 43 -24.55 -29.49 17.06
N LYS A 44 -25.23 -29.05 18.13
CA LYS A 44 -25.51 -27.63 18.34
C LYS A 44 -24.24 -26.86 18.70
N ILE A 45 -23.35 -27.45 19.50
CA ILE A 45 -22.05 -26.83 19.85
C ILE A 45 -21.22 -26.57 18.59
N ILE A 46 -21.10 -27.57 17.70
CA ILE A 46 -20.37 -27.42 16.42
C ILE A 46 -21.03 -26.35 15.55
N LYS A 47 -22.38 -26.35 15.44
CA LYS A 47 -23.10 -25.31 14.70
C LYS A 47 -22.88 -23.91 15.26
N THR A 48 -22.77 -23.76 16.59
CA THR A 48 -22.43 -22.46 17.22
C THR A 48 -21.06 -21.97 16.78
N ILE A 49 -20.05 -22.87 16.71
CA ILE A 49 -18.71 -22.54 16.21
C ILE A 49 -18.78 -22.13 14.74
N ASP A 50 -19.47 -22.91 13.89
CA ASP A 50 -19.64 -22.61 12.47
C ASP A 50 -20.33 -21.26 12.23
N ASN A 51 -21.44 -21.03 12.91
CA ASN A 51 -22.19 -19.79 12.82
C ASN A 51 -21.33 -18.59 13.26
N ALA A 52 -20.50 -18.74 14.29
CA ALA A 52 -19.58 -17.71 14.72
C ALA A 52 -18.49 -17.42 13.65
N LEU A 53 -17.93 -18.44 13.02
CA LEU A 53 -16.97 -18.25 11.92
C LEU A 53 -17.61 -17.57 10.70
N THR A 54 -18.84 -17.94 10.34
CA THR A 54 -19.61 -17.25 9.28
C THR A 54 -19.93 -15.81 9.67
N LYS A 55 -20.36 -15.57 10.91
CA LYS A 55 -20.67 -14.22 11.39
C LYS A 55 -19.44 -13.33 11.47
N ARG A 56 -18.24 -13.91 11.68
CA ARG A 56 -16.96 -13.19 11.54
C ARG A 56 -16.80 -12.63 10.13
N VAL A 57 -17.12 -13.41 9.09
CA VAL A 57 -17.04 -12.94 7.69
C VAL A 57 -17.94 -11.73 7.47
N GLU A 58 -19.18 -11.80 7.96
CA GLU A 58 -20.12 -10.67 7.89
C GLU A 58 -19.56 -9.42 8.58
N LYS A 59 -18.87 -9.54 9.72
CA LYS A 59 -18.25 -8.39 10.40
C LYS A 59 -17.11 -7.74 9.61
N TRP A 60 -16.35 -8.52 8.84
CA TRP A 60 -15.37 -7.97 7.92
C TRP A 60 -16.03 -7.21 6.76
N ILE A 61 -17.07 -7.81 6.16
CA ILE A 61 -17.83 -7.19 5.07
C ILE A 61 -18.50 -5.88 5.54
N ASP A 62 -19.17 -5.90 6.69
CA ASP A 62 -19.82 -4.72 7.27
C ASP A 62 -18.81 -3.59 7.52
N MET A 63 -17.64 -3.90 8.06
CA MET A 63 -16.58 -2.91 8.33
C MET A 63 -16.03 -2.32 7.04
N TYR A 64 -15.76 -3.14 6.03
CA TYR A 64 -15.33 -2.64 4.72
C TYR A 64 -16.41 -1.78 4.06
N GLY A 65 -17.68 -2.17 4.14
CA GLY A 65 -18.82 -1.37 3.67
C GLY A 65 -18.90 -0.01 4.37
N LEU A 66 -18.68 0.03 5.68
CA LEU A 66 -18.61 1.28 6.46
C LEU A 66 -17.45 2.18 5.99
N ILE A 67 -16.29 1.61 5.68
CA ILE A 67 -15.14 2.37 5.14
C ILE A 67 -15.47 2.93 3.75
N VAL A 68 -16.06 2.12 2.86
CA VAL A 68 -16.45 2.57 1.51
C VAL A 68 -17.48 3.70 1.59
N ALA A 69 -18.48 3.60 2.47
CA ALA A 69 -19.47 4.65 2.67
C ALA A 69 -18.84 5.98 3.12
N GLN A 70 -17.89 5.93 4.08
CA GLN A 70 -17.16 7.11 4.52
C GLN A 70 -16.24 7.66 3.43
N TRP A 71 -15.52 6.80 2.69
CA TRP A 71 -14.68 7.21 1.58
C TRP A 71 -15.48 7.97 0.53
N LEU A 72 -16.60 7.41 0.08
CA LEU A 72 -17.44 8.02 -0.94
C LEU A 72 -18.02 9.37 -0.52
N SER A 73 -18.43 9.51 0.74
CA SER A 73 -19.12 10.71 1.24
C SER A 73 -18.17 11.81 1.74
N THR A 74 -16.96 11.47 2.19
CA THR A 74 -16.05 12.44 2.85
C THR A 74 -14.75 12.69 2.10
N VAL A 75 -14.25 11.73 1.32
CA VAL A 75 -12.96 11.83 0.62
C VAL A 75 -13.17 12.00 -0.88
N ASN A 76 -13.94 11.09 -1.49
CA ASN A 76 -14.17 11.11 -2.93
C ASN A 76 -14.95 12.36 -3.39
N THR A 77 -15.81 12.90 -2.54
CA THR A 77 -16.50 14.19 -2.76
C THR A 77 -15.53 15.35 -2.91
N GLN A 78 -14.49 15.42 -2.07
CA GLN A 78 -13.45 16.46 -2.17
C GLN A 78 -12.66 16.32 -3.48
N PHE A 79 -12.26 15.10 -3.84
CA PHE A 79 -11.60 14.84 -5.12
C PHE A 79 -12.49 15.18 -6.33
N TYR A 80 -13.80 14.96 -6.23
CA TYR A 80 -14.75 15.43 -7.25
C TYR A 80 -14.75 16.96 -7.36
N THR A 81 -14.79 17.69 -6.23
CA THR A 81 -14.70 19.16 -6.22
C THR A 81 -13.41 19.67 -6.85
N ILE A 82 -12.28 18.98 -6.65
CA ILE A 82 -11.00 19.33 -7.30
C ILE A 82 -11.10 19.20 -8.82
N LYS A 83 -11.69 18.12 -9.34
CA LYS A 83 -11.86 17.93 -10.80
C LYS A 83 -12.70 19.06 -11.41
N GLU A 84 -13.82 19.41 -10.78
CA GLU A 84 -14.67 20.53 -11.20
C GLU A 84 -13.92 21.88 -11.12
N GLY A 85 -13.13 22.09 -10.06
CA GLY A 85 -12.29 23.27 -9.90
C GLY A 85 -11.24 23.40 -11.01
N MET A 86 -10.59 22.29 -11.37
CA MET A 86 -9.61 22.25 -12.45
C MET A 86 -10.24 22.51 -13.82
N TYR A 87 -11.42 21.94 -14.09
CA TYR A 87 -12.16 22.22 -15.32
C TYR A 87 -12.47 23.71 -15.45
N LYS A 88 -13.00 24.33 -14.39
CA LYS A 88 -13.28 25.78 -14.38
C LYS A 88 -12.00 26.60 -14.55
N ALA A 89 -10.91 26.23 -13.87
CA ALA A 89 -9.64 26.93 -13.98
C ALA A 89 -9.07 26.90 -15.41
N LEU A 90 -9.11 25.75 -16.08
CA LEU A 90 -8.68 25.61 -17.48
C LEU A 90 -9.54 26.46 -18.42
N ASN A 91 -10.87 26.45 -18.24
CA ASN A 91 -11.77 27.29 -19.02
C ASN A 91 -11.50 28.78 -18.79
N TYR A 92 -11.21 29.21 -17.56
CA TYR A 92 -10.84 30.60 -17.29
C TYR A 92 -9.52 31.00 -17.96
N GLN A 93 -8.55 30.09 -18.05
CA GLN A 93 -7.31 30.35 -18.81
C GLN A 93 -7.60 30.51 -20.31
N ALA A 94 -8.44 29.66 -20.90
CA ALA A 94 -8.82 29.78 -22.30
C ALA A 94 -9.60 31.09 -22.58
N GLN A 95 -10.56 31.43 -21.73
CA GLN A 95 -11.33 32.68 -21.84
C GLN A 95 -10.43 33.92 -21.74
N ALA A 96 -9.49 33.92 -20.80
CA ALA A 96 -8.53 35.02 -20.65
C ALA A 96 -7.63 35.15 -21.89
N LEU A 97 -7.17 34.02 -22.45
CA LEU A 97 -6.37 34.03 -23.67
C LEU A 97 -7.18 34.51 -24.88
N GLU A 98 -8.43 34.06 -25.04
CA GLU A 98 -9.33 34.54 -26.08
C GLU A 98 -9.54 36.06 -26.00
N GLU A 99 -9.74 36.59 -24.79
CA GLU A 99 -9.94 38.02 -24.57
C GLU A 99 -8.68 38.82 -24.93
N ILE A 100 -7.50 38.32 -24.57
CA ILE A 100 -6.21 38.91 -24.98
C ILE A 100 -6.05 38.91 -26.50
N ILE A 101 -6.34 37.79 -27.17
CA ILE A 101 -6.23 37.68 -28.64
C ILE A 101 -7.18 38.68 -29.31
N LYS A 102 -8.45 38.73 -28.88
CA LYS A 102 -9.46 39.66 -29.40
C LYS A 102 -9.05 41.11 -29.18
N TYR A 103 -8.62 41.47 -27.96
CA TYR A 103 -8.18 42.82 -27.64
C TYR A 103 -6.99 43.24 -28.50
N LYS A 104 -5.95 42.40 -28.63
CA LYS A 104 -4.77 42.69 -29.44
C LYS A 104 -5.09 42.78 -30.93
N TYR A 105 -5.94 41.88 -31.45
CA TYR A 105 -6.39 41.93 -32.84
C TYR A 105 -7.17 43.23 -33.15
N ASN A 106 -7.99 43.69 -32.20
CA ASN A 106 -8.82 44.88 -32.38
C ASN A 106 -8.05 46.21 -32.33
N ILE A 107 -6.79 46.21 -31.87
CA ILE A 107 -5.92 47.39 -31.89
C ILE A 107 -5.39 47.69 -33.30
N TYR A 108 -5.25 46.66 -34.15
CA TYR A 108 -4.83 46.85 -35.53
C TYR A 108 -5.85 47.69 -36.32
N SER A 109 -5.35 48.46 -37.29
CA SER A 109 -6.18 49.13 -38.29
C SER A 109 -6.92 48.12 -39.18
N GLU A 110 -8.00 48.55 -39.85
CA GLU A 110 -8.76 47.66 -40.75
C GLU A 110 -7.92 47.15 -41.93
N GLU A 111 -6.97 47.96 -42.43
CA GLU A 111 -6.03 47.53 -43.47
C GLU A 111 -5.12 46.40 -42.97
N GLU A 112 -4.57 46.52 -41.75
CA GLU A 112 -3.78 45.47 -41.11
C GLU A 112 -4.62 44.21 -40.85
N LYS A 113 -5.84 44.34 -40.33
CA LYS A 113 -6.75 43.21 -40.08
C LYS A 113 -7.08 42.43 -41.35
N SER A 114 -7.27 43.11 -42.47
CA SER A 114 -7.54 42.48 -43.78
C SER A 114 -6.39 41.60 -44.28
N ASN A 115 -5.16 41.87 -43.81
CA ASN A 115 -3.96 41.10 -44.15
C ASN A 115 -3.63 40.02 -43.10
N ILE A 116 -4.34 39.98 -41.97
CA ILE A 116 -4.16 38.96 -40.92
C ILE A 116 -5.23 37.88 -41.09
N ASN A 117 -4.80 36.72 -41.60
CA ASN A 117 -5.68 35.55 -41.69
C ASN A 117 -5.82 34.86 -40.34
N ILE A 118 -6.84 35.24 -39.57
CA ILE A 118 -7.17 34.63 -38.28
C ILE A 118 -8.59 34.05 -38.30
N ASN A 119 -8.75 32.84 -37.78
CA ASN A 119 -10.05 32.21 -37.59
C ASN A 119 -10.30 32.01 -36.09
N PHE A 120 -11.10 32.88 -35.48
CA PHE A 120 -11.44 32.80 -34.06
C PHE A 120 -12.15 31.49 -33.68
N ASN A 121 -12.90 30.87 -34.60
CA ASN A 121 -13.55 29.59 -34.33
C ASN A 121 -12.55 28.43 -34.25
N ASP A 122 -11.51 28.45 -35.11
CA ASP A 122 -10.43 27.45 -35.07
C ASP A 122 -9.59 27.58 -33.78
N ILE A 123 -9.33 28.82 -33.33
CA ILE A 123 -8.68 29.07 -32.04
C ILE A 123 -9.49 28.47 -30.90
N ASN A 124 -10.80 28.77 -30.83
CA ASN A 124 -11.66 28.25 -29.78
C ASN A 124 -11.74 26.72 -29.80
N SER A 125 -11.80 26.11 -31.00
CA SER A 125 -11.76 24.65 -31.12
C SER A 125 -10.47 24.07 -30.55
N LYS A 126 -9.32 24.62 -30.92
CA LYS A 126 -8.00 24.14 -30.44
C LYS A 126 -7.82 24.31 -28.94
N LEU A 127 -8.34 25.40 -28.36
CA LEU A 127 -8.33 25.60 -26.91
C LEU A 127 -9.20 24.57 -26.21
N ASN A 128 -10.40 24.32 -26.71
CA ASN A 128 -11.32 23.32 -26.16
C ASN A 128 -10.76 21.89 -26.26
N ASP A 129 -10.14 21.53 -27.38
CA ASP A 129 -9.49 20.22 -27.55
C ASP A 129 -8.35 20.03 -26.54
N GLY A 130 -7.54 21.07 -26.32
CA GLY A 130 -6.50 21.07 -25.29
C GLY A 130 -7.04 20.94 -23.87
N ILE A 131 -8.16 21.61 -23.55
CA ILE A 131 -8.84 21.47 -22.26
C ILE A 131 -9.32 20.04 -22.05
N ASN A 132 -9.95 19.43 -23.06
CA ASN A 132 -10.48 18.07 -22.96
C ASN A 132 -9.36 17.05 -22.70
N GLN A 133 -8.25 17.14 -23.44
CA GLN A 133 -7.09 16.26 -23.23
C GLN A 133 -6.43 16.46 -21.85
N ALA A 134 -6.34 17.71 -21.39
CA ALA A 134 -5.84 18.00 -20.05
C ALA A 134 -6.75 17.41 -18.96
N MET A 135 -8.07 17.49 -19.15
CA MET A 135 -9.05 16.94 -18.23
C MET A 135 -9.02 15.41 -18.16
N ASP A 136 -8.73 14.71 -19.26
CA ASP A 136 -8.55 13.25 -19.22
C ASP A 136 -7.41 12.86 -18.25
N ASN A 137 -6.27 13.54 -18.36
CA ASN A 137 -5.12 13.32 -17.47
C ASN A 137 -5.44 13.70 -16.01
N ILE A 138 -6.12 14.82 -15.79
CA ILE A 138 -6.52 15.28 -14.44
C ILE A 138 -7.50 14.30 -13.81
N ASN A 139 -8.49 13.83 -14.57
CA ASN A 139 -9.48 12.88 -14.10
C ASN A 139 -8.80 11.57 -13.69
N ASP A 140 -7.90 11.05 -14.52
CA ASP A 140 -7.12 9.85 -14.20
C ASP A 140 -6.30 10.02 -12.92
N PHE A 141 -5.51 11.10 -12.83
CA PHE A 141 -4.67 11.40 -11.66
C PHE A 141 -5.48 11.53 -10.37
N ILE A 142 -6.58 12.29 -10.40
CA ILE A 142 -7.41 12.54 -9.22
C ILE A 142 -8.19 11.29 -8.79
N ASN A 143 -8.68 10.51 -9.76
CA ASN A 143 -9.34 9.24 -9.47
C ASN A 143 -8.38 8.25 -8.80
N GLU A 144 -7.14 8.16 -9.28
CA GLU A 144 -6.08 7.35 -8.67
C GLU A 144 -5.73 7.84 -7.25
N CYS A 145 -5.65 9.16 -7.05
CA CYS A 145 -5.45 9.75 -5.72
C CYS A 145 -6.54 9.34 -4.71
N SER A 146 -7.80 9.32 -5.16
CA SER A 146 -8.94 8.91 -4.34
C SER A 146 -8.85 7.44 -3.90
N VAL A 147 -8.52 6.53 -4.82
CA VAL A 147 -8.35 5.10 -4.50
C VAL A 147 -7.09 4.86 -3.67
N SER A 148 -5.99 5.56 -3.94
CA SER A 148 -4.78 5.52 -3.13
C SER A 148 -5.06 5.91 -1.67
N TYR A 149 -5.89 6.93 -1.44
CA TYR A 149 -6.31 7.31 -0.09
C TYR A 149 -7.12 6.19 0.58
N LEU A 150 -8.11 5.61 -0.11
CA LEU A 150 -8.88 4.47 0.38
C LEU A 150 -7.95 3.31 0.81
N MET A 151 -7.06 2.88 -0.09
CA MET A 151 -6.25 1.67 0.10
C MET A 151 -5.11 1.85 1.09
N LYS A 152 -4.52 3.05 1.19
CA LYS A 152 -3.33 3.28 2.03
C LYS A 152 -3.64 3.99 3.35
N LYS A 153 -4.71 4.80 3.42
CA LYS A 153 -5.05 5.61 4.60
C LYS A 153 -6.33 5.17 5.32
N MET A 154 -7.24 4.43 4.67
CA MET A 154 -8.51 4.02 5.28
C MET A 154 -8.57 2.51 5.57
N ILE A 155 -8.43 1.66 4.55
CA ILE A 155 -8.54 0.20 4.68
C ILE A 155 -7.58 -0.38 5.73
N PRO A 156 -6.29 0.01 5.81
CA PRO A 156 -5.37 -0.55 6.81
C PRO A 156 -5.78 -0.25 8.25
N LEU A 157 -6.52 0.85 8.50
CA LEU A 157 -7.03 1.19 9.82
C LEU A 157 -8.19 0.26 10.23
N ALA A 158 -9.06 -0.09 9.28
CA ALA A 158 -10.11 -1.09 9.50
C ALA A 158 -9.53 -2.49 9.69
N VAL A 159 -8.59 -2.90 8.85
CA VAL A 159 -7.90 -4.21 8.97
C VAL A 159 -7.28 -4.37 10.35
N LYS A 160 -6.68 -3.31 10.92
CA LYS A 160 -6.16 -3.34 12.30
C LYS A 160 -7.23 -3.79 13.31
N LYS A 161 -8.39 -3.14 13.31
CA LYS A 161 -9.49 -3.44 14.24
C LYS A 161 -10.09 -4.83 13.99
N LEU A 162 -10.11 -5.27 12.74
CA LEU A 162 -10.60 -6.59 12.36
C LEU A 162 -9.63 -7.70 12.78
N LEU A 163 -8.31 -7.48 12.70
CA LEU A 163 -7.31 -8.42 13.23
C LEU A 163 -7.36 -8.50 14.76
N ASP A 164 -7.57 -7.37 15.46
CA ASP A 164 -7.78 -7.36 16.90
C ASP A 164 -9.04 -8.17 17.29
N PHE A 165 -10.12 -8.01 16.52
CA PHE A 165 -11.35 -8.80 16.66
C PHE A 165 -11.11 -10.30 16.42
N ASP A 166 -10.42 -10.67 15.34
CA ASP A 166 -10.13 -12.08 15.02
C ASP A 166 -9.30 -12.74 16.13
N ASN A 167 -8.31 -12.05 16.70
CA ASN A 167 -7.53 -12.56 17.82
C ASN A 167 -8.39 -12.80 19.06
N THR A 168 -9.32 -11.88 19.35
CA THR A 168 -10.27 -12.00 20.46
C THR A 168 -11.24 -13.15 20.24
N LEU A 169 -11.82 -13.25 19.04
CA LEU A 169 -12.73 -14.33 18.65
C LEU A 169 -12.05 -15.69 18.70
N LYS A 170 -10.79 -15.79 18.22
CA LYS A 170 -9.98 -17.00 18.31
C LYS A 170 -9.88 -17.48 19.75
N LYS A 171 -9.47 -16.60 20.67
CA LYS A 171 -9.37 -16.93 22.09
C LYS A 171 -10.71 -17.42 22.65
N ASN A 172 -11.80 -16.74 22.31
CA ASN A 172 -13.14 -17.10 22.80
C ASN A 172 -13.64 -18.44 22.26
N LEU A 173 -13.43 -18.72 20.97
CA LEU A 173 -13.82 -20.00 20.37
C LEU A 173 -13.00 -21.16 20.93
N LEU A 174 -11.69 -20.99 21.13
CA LEU A 174 -10.84 -22.02 21.74
C LEU A 174 -11.27 -22.29 23.20
N ASN A 175 -11.53 -21.23 23.98
CA ASN A 175 -12.06 -21.37 25.34
C ASN A 175 -13.42 -22.07 25.36
N TYR A 176 -14.34 -21.70 24.46
CA TYR A 176 -15.65 -22.33 24.35
C TYR A 176 -15.56 -23.82 23.99
N ILE A 177 -14.62 -24.20 23.12
CA ILE A 177 -14.33 -25.60 22.80
C ILE A 177 -13.82 -26.33 24.05
N ASP A 178 -12.91 -25.72 24.82
CA ASP A 178 -12.35 -26.32 26.04
C ASP A 178 -13.40 -26.49 27.15
N GLU A 179 -14.29 -25.51 27.33
CA GLU A 179 -15.43 -25.57 28.26
C GLU A 179 -16.41 -26.70 27.89
N ASN A 180 -16.59 -26.97 26.59
CA ASN A 180 -17.49 -28.00 26.08
C ASN A 180 -16.79 -29.32 25.74
N LYS A 181 -15.53 -29.52 26.14
CA LYS A 181 -14.73 -30.69 25.76
C LYS A 181 -15.38 -32.04 26.08
N LEU A 182 -16.12 -32.11 27.19
CA LEU A 182 -16.83 -33.32 27.62
C LEU A 182 -17.97 -33.70 26.67
N TYR A 183 -18.54 -32.71 25.99
CA TYR A 183 -19.65 -32.89 25.04
C TYR A 183 -19.17 -32.98 23.58
N LEU A 184 -17.87 -32.77 23.33
CA LEU A 184 -17.21 -32.80 22.02
C LEU A 184 -16.24 -33.98 21.85
N ILE A 185 -16.47 -35.10 22.57
CA ILE A 185 -15.56 -36.27 22.54
C ILE A 185 -15.23 -36.66 21.09
N GLY A 186 -13.92 -36.78 20.83
CA GLY A 186 -13.36 -37.14 19.53
C GLY A 186 -13.31 -36.02 18.48
N SER A 187 -13.74 -34.78 18.79
CA SER A 187 -13.77 -33.67 17.80
C SER A 187 -13.11 -32.37 18.30
N VAL A 188 -12.60 -32.33 19.53
CA VAL A 188 -11.99 -31.13 20.14
C VAL A 188 -10.84 -30.60 19.28
N GLU A 189 -9.87 -31.44 18.94
CA GLU A 189 -8.67 -31.00 18.18
C GLU A 189 -9.00 -30.61 16.74
N ASP A 190 -9.97 -31.29 16.11
CA ASP A 190 -10.43 -30.96 14.76
C ASP A 190 -11.07 -29.56 14.73
N GLU A 191 -11.95 -29.24 15.69
CA GLU A 191 -12.57 -27.93 15.77
C GLU A 191 -11.56 -26.83 16.14
N LYS A 192 -10.56 -27.11 17.00
CA LYS A 192 -9.45 -26.16 17.27
C LYS A 192 -8.65 -25.86 16.01
N SER A 193 -8.27 -26.89 15.27
CA SER A 193 -7.54 -26.77 13.99
C SER A 193 -8.34 -26.00 12.95
N LYS A 194 -9.65 -26.24 12.88
CA LYS A 194 -10.57 -25.50 12.00
C LYS A 194 -10.64 -24.02 12.36
N VAL A 195 -10.77 -23.66 13.64
CA VAL A 195 -10.73 -22.26 14.10
C VAL A 195 -9.41 -21.60 13.71
N ASP A 196 -8.29 -22.28 13.97
CA ASP A 196 -6.95 -21.80 13.60
C ASP A 196 -6.82 -21.55 12.10
N LYS A 197 -7.26 -22.50 11.27
CA LYS A 197 -7.18 -22.40 9.82
C LYS A 197 -8.09 -21.30 9.27
N TYR A 198 -9.32 -21.20 9.76
CA TYR A 198 -10.32 -20.25 9.25
C TYR A 198 -9.94 -18.81 9.57
N LEU A 199 -9.48 -18.54 10.79
CA LEU A 199 -9.09 -17.19 11.22
C LEU A 199 -7.69 -16.78 10.76
N LYS A 200 -6.88 -17.71 10.23
CA LYS A 200 -5.58 -17.39 9.62
C LYS A 200 -5.73 -16.68 8.27
N THR A 201 -6.80 -16.96 7.53
CA THR A 201 -7.06 -16.34 6.23
C THR A 201 -7.77 -15.00 6.41
N ILE A 202 -7.09 -13.93 6.02
CA ILE A 202 -7.63 -12.57 6.01
C ILE A 202 -8.59 -12.43 4.82
N ILE A 203 -9.72 -11.73 5.02
CA ILE A 203 -10.69 -11.48 3.95
C ILE A 203 -10.17 -10.32 3.07
N PRO A 204 -9.95 -10.54 1.77
CA PRO A 204 -9.48 -9.50 0.87
C PRO A 204 -10.54 -8.41 0.70
N PHE A 205 -10.10 -7.17 0.51
CA PHE A 205 -10.98 -6.07 0.16
C PHE A 205 -11.24 -6.08 -1.35
N ASP A 206 -12.52 -6.11 -1.73
CA ASP A 206 -12.98 -5.98 -3.11
C ASP A 206 -14.06 -4.90 -3.19
N LEU A 207 -13.76 -3.80 -3.90
CA LEU A 207 -14.70 -2.69 -4.02
C LEU A 207 -16.03 -3.09 -4.67
N SER A 208 -16.01 -4.06 -5.59
CA SER A 208 -17.20 -4.51 -6.32
C SER A 208 -18.26 -5.16 -5.42
N THR A 209 -17.87 -5.59 -4.21
CA THR A 209 -18.81 -6.09 -3.19
C THR A 209 -19.71 -4.98 -2.63
N TYR A 210 -19.27 -3.72 -2.68
CA TYR A 210 -19.91 -2.60 -1.98
C TYR A 210 -20.53 -1.57 -2.93
N THR A 211 -20.25 -1.65 -4.23
CA THR A 211 -20.83 -0.76 -5.24
C THR A 211 -20.86 -1.43 -6.61
N ASN A 212 -21.94 -1.19 -7.36
CA ASN A 212 -22.08 -1.62 -8.75
C ASN A 212 -21.78 -0.47 -9.74
N ASN A 213 -21.22 0.65 -9.27
CA ASN A 213 -20.89 1.77 -10.13
C ASN A 213 -19.70 1.42 -11.03
N GLU A 214 -19.95 1.27 -12.33
CA GLU A 214 -18.96 0.87 -13.32
C GLU A 214 -17.73 1.78 -13.37
N ILE A 215 -17.91 3.09 -13.16
CA ILE A 215 -16.80 4.06 -13.17
C ILE A 215 -15.87 3.79 -11.98
N LEU A 216 -16.44 3.63 -10.78
CA LEU A 216 -15.65 3.35 -9.57
C LEU A 216 -14.93 2.00 -9.67
N ILE A 217 -15.60 0.97 -10.19
CA ILE A 217 -14.99 -0.34 -10.41
C ILE A 217 -13.84 -0.25 -11.42
N LYS A 218 -14.05 0.47 -12.54
CA LYS A 218 -13.01 0.68 -13.56
C LYS A 218 -11.78 1.38 -12.99
N ILE A 219 -11.98 2.43 -12.19
CA ILE A 219 -10.89 3.16 -11.52
C ILE A 219 -10.15 2.23 -10.55
N PHE A 220 -10.87 1.45 -9.75
CA PHE A 220 -10.27 0.50 -8.80
C PHE A 220 -9.47 -0.60 -9.50
N ASN A 221 -10.00 -1.17 -10.58
CA ASN A 221 -9.29 -2.17 -11.38
C ASN A 221 -8.02 -1.59 -12.03
N LYS A 222 -8.10 -0.36 -12.56
CA LYS A 222 -6.92 0.35 -13.09
C LYS A 222 -5.85 0.52 -12.01
N TYR A 223 -6.24 0.98 -10.81
CA TYR A 223 -5.34 1.13 -9.67
C TYR A 223 -4.63 -0.19 -9.30
N ASN A 224 -5.39 -1.29 -9.20
CA ASN A 224 -4.82 -2.60 -8.85
C ASN A 224 -3.94 -3.20 -9.95
N SER A 225 -4.21 -2.86 -11.22
CA SER A 225 -3.40 -3.31 -12.35
C SER A 225 -2.08 -2.57 -12.50
N GLU A 226 -1.96 -1.37 -11.90
CA GLU A 226 -0.74 -0.57 -11.92
C GLU A 226 0.30 -1.14 -10.94
N ILE A 227 1.45 -1.57 -11.46
CA ILE A 227 2.44 -2.32 -10.68
C ILE A 227 3.02 -1.48 -9.53
N LEU A 228 3.13 -0.17 -9.72
CA LEU A 228 3.65 0.74 -8.70
C LEU A 228 2.74 0.81 -7.46
N ASN A 229 1.45 0.52 -7.60
CA ASN A 229 0.51 0.49 -6.47
C ASN A 229 0.69 -0.76 -5.57
N ASN A 230 1.41 -1.78 -6.05
CA ASN A 230 1.80 -2.95 -5.27
C ASN A 230 3.05 -2.72 -4.40
N ILE A 231 3.67 -1.54 -4.45
CA ILE A 231 4.82 -1.20 -3.60
C ILE A 231 4.34 -1.00 -2.15
N ILE A 232 4.79 -1.87 -1.25
CA ILE A 232 4.44 -1.85 0.19
C ILE A 232 5.54 -1.29 1.11
N LEU A 233 6.73 -1.05 0.56
CA LEU A 233 7.86 -0.41 1.23
C LEU A 233 8.77 0.21 0.17
N ASN A 234 9.09 1.50 0.29
CA ASN A 234 10.03 2.18 -0.61
C ASN A 234 10.93 3.12 0.19
N LEU A 235 12.13 2.63 0.56
CA LEU A 235 13.09 3.40 1.34
C LEU A 235 13.77 4.44 0.46
N ARG A 236 13.58 5.73 0.78
CA ARG A 236 14.15 6.87 0.04
C ARG A 236 14.81 7.86 0.99
N TYR A 237 15.85 8.52 0.49
CA TYR A 237 16.56 9.58 1.19
C TYR A 237 15.72 10.87 1.23
N ARG A 238 15.55 11.41 2.44
CA ARG A 238 14.98 12.73 2.71
C ARG A 238 15.62 13.31 3.97
N ASP A 239 16.03 14.57 3.90
CA ASP A 239 16.51 15.35 5.06
C ASP A 239 17.52 14.61 5.94
N ASN A 240 18.56 14.03 5.30
CA ASN A 240 19.61 13.24 5.94
C ASN A 240 19.11 11.99 6.70
N ASN A 241 17.99 11.42 6.26
CA ASN A 241 17.40 10.20 6.81
C ASN A 241 16.85 9.31 5.68
N LEU A 242 16.43 8.09 6.03
CA LEU A 242 15.64 7.22 5.16
C LEU A 242 14.20 7.18 5.66
N ILE A 243 13.24 7.38 4.76
CA ILE A 243 11.81 7.29 5.05
C ILE A 243 11.13 6.32 4.08
N ASP A 244 9.97 5.80 4.46
CA ASP A 244 9.12 4.98 3.59
C ASP A 244 8.16 5.86 2.77
N LEU A 245 8.28 5.79 1.44
CA LEU A 245 7.42 6.49 0.47
C LEU A 245 6.40 5.57 -0.22
N SER A 246 6.19 4.34 0.29
CA SER A 246 5.12 3.46 -0.23
C SER A 246 3.71 4.04 0.01
N GLY A 247 3.58 4.92 1.01
CA GLY A 247 2.33 5.50 1.50
C GLY A 247 1.72 4.74 2.70
N TYR A 248 2.22 3.55 3.03
CA TYR A 248 1.78 2.74 4.17
C TYR A 248 2.43 3.10 5.51
N GLY A 249 3.48 3.93 5.49
CA GLY A 249 4.03 4.56 6.68
C GLY A 249 4.80 3.61 7.60
N ALA A 250 5.66 2.75 7.03
CA ALA A 250 6.57 1.96 7.85
C ALA A 250 7.49 2.87 8.68
N LYS A 251 7.72 2.51 9.94
CA LYS A 251 8.67 3.26 10.80
C LYS A 251 10.09 2.86 10.44
N VAL A 252 10.92 3.81 10.03
CA VAL A 252 12.32 3.61 9.66
C VAL A 252 13.22 4.28 10.69
N GLU A 253 14.09 3.48 11.31
CA GLU A 253 15.11 3.95 12.25
C GLU A 253 16.48 3.70 11.64
N VAL A 254 17.18 4.77 11.28
CA VAL A 254 18.58 4.74 10.83
C VAL A 254 19.47 5.06 12.03
N TYR A 255 20.41 4.18 12.34
CA TYR A 255 21.33 4.35 13.47
C TYR A 255 22.63 5.02 13.01
N ASP A 256 23.36 5.64 13.95
CA ASP A 256 24.50 6.54 13.68
C ASP A 256 25.63 5.94 12.83
N GLY A 257 25.83 4.62 12.89
CA GLY A 257 26.87 3.93 12.12
C GLY A 257 26.59 3.85 10.61
N VAL A 258 25.38 4.21 10.16
CA VAL A 258 24.96 4.16 8.75
C VAL A 258 25.29 5.48 8.06
N LYS A 259 26.10 5.42 6.99
CA LYS A 259 26.39 6.60 6.16
C LYS A 259 25.36 6.72 5.05
N LEU A 260 24.68 7.88 4.95
CA LEU A 260 23.70 8.21 3.92
C LEU A 260 24.24 9.27 2.95
N ASN A 261 23.68 9.33 1.74
CA ASN A 261 23.86 10.48 0.84
C ASN A 261 22.58 10.78 0.04
N ASP A 262 22.56 11.98 -0.57
CA ASP A 262 21.48 12.52 -1.39
C ASP A 262 21.19 11.73 -2.68
N LYS A 263 22.10 10.85 -3.09
CA LYS A 263 21.94 9.94 -4.24
C LYS A 263 21.16 8.66 -3.89
N ASN A 264 20.45 8.64 -2.75
CA ASN A 264 19.72 7.48 -2.22
C ASN A 264 20.63 6.26 -1.95
N GLN A 265 21.91 6.49 -1.65
CA GLN A 265 22.84 5.41 -1.29
C GLN A 265 23.07 5.40 0.23
N PHE A 266 23.19 4.21 0.79
CA PHE A 266 23.61 4.03 2.18
C PHE A 266 24.70 2.96 2.29
N LYS A 267 25.55 3.08 3.31
CA LYS A 267 26.64 2.13 3.57
C LYS A 267 26.47 1.50 4.95
N LEU A 268 26.40 0.17 4.96
CA LEU A 268 26.55 -0.65 6.16
C LEU A 268 28.03 -1.01 6.37
N THR A 269 28.47 -0.98 7.62
CA THR A 269 29.81 -1.34 8.08
C THR A 269 29.71 -2.44 9.14
N SER A 270 30.85 -2.93 9.64
CA SER A 270 30.89 -3.94 10.70
C SER A 270 30.55 -3.40 12.09
N SER A 271 30.37 -2.08 12.26
CA SER A 271 30.00 -1.50 13.55
C SER A 271 28.60 -1.93 13.99
N ALA A 272 28.42 -2.20 15.29
CA ALA A 272 27.14 -2.70 15.83
C ALA A 272 25.97 -1.70 15.70
N ASP A 273 26.28 -0.41 15.63
CA ASP A 273 25.36 0.70 15.39
C ASP A 273 25.13 0.97 13.89
N SER A 274 25.83 0.29 12.98
CA SER A 274 25.62 0.41 11.55
C SER A 274 24.46 -0.48 11.09
N LYS A 275 23.24 -0.15 11.52
CA LYS A 275 22.03 -0.89 11.20
C LYS A 275 20.86 0.03 10.83
N ILE A 276 19.92 -0.50 10.06
CA ILE A 276 18.63 0.14 9.77
C ILE A 276 17.55 -0.79 10.28
N ARG A 277 16.62 -0.29 11.08
CA ARG A 277 15.44 -1.04 11.53
C ARG A 277 14.20 -0.50 10.86
N VAL A 278 13.49 -1.37 10.15
CA VAL A 278 12.19 -1.06 9.55
C VAL A 278 11.11 -1.83 10.29
N THR A 279 10.13 -1.12 10.85
CA THR A 279 8.92 -1.73 11.41
C THR A 279 7.80 -1.59 10.39
N GLN A 280 7.51 -2.68 9.67
CA GLN A 280 6.51 -2.74 8.61
C GLN A 280 5.09 -2.58 9.17
N ASN A 281 4.20 -1.98 8.37
CA ASN A 281 2.78 -1.91 8.68
C ASN A 281 2.17 -3.32 8.65
N GLN A 282 1.68 -3.79 9.80
CA GLN A 282 1.15 -5.15 9.97
C GLN A 282 -0.23 -5.35 9.33
N ASN A 283 -0.86 -4.27 8.86
CA ASN A 283 -2.23 -4.26 8.37
C ASN A 283 -2.31 -4.33 6.83
N ILE A 284 -1.16 -4.49 6.16
CA ILE A 284 -1.10 -4.75 4.73
C ILE A 284 -1.36 -6.23 4.49
N ILE A 285 -2.31 -6.54 3.61
CA ILE A 285 -2.63 -7.92 3.24
C ILE A 285 -1.65 -8.39 2.16
N PHE A 286 -0.52 -8.98 2.57
CA PHE A 286 0.41 -9.70 1.67
C PHE A 286 0.78 -11.10 2.22
N ASN A 287 0.07 -11.56 3.24
CA ASN A 287 0.31 -12.84 3.92
C ASN A 287 -0.39 -14.03 3.24
N SER A 288 -0.40 -14.09 1.90
CA SER A 288 -0.63 -15.35 1.18
C SER A 288 0.61 -16.26 1.34
N MET A 289 0.87 -16.64 2.60
CA MET A 289 1.87 -17.61 3.09
C MET A 289 2.93 -18.01 2.05
N PHE A 290 3.85 -17.11 1.69
CA PHE A 290 5.13 -17.37 1.02
C PHE A 290 5.27 -17.26 -0.51
N LEU A 291 4.28 -16.86 -1.32
CA LEU A 291 4.44 -17.00 -2.79
C LEU A 291 4.39 -15.76 -3.69
N ASP A 292 3.79 -14.64 -3.29
CA ASP A 292 3.61 -13.53 -4.24
C ASP A 292 4.10 -12.18 -3.70
N PHE A 293 5.43 -12.04 -3.62
CA PHE A 293 6.07 -10.76 -3.38
C PHE A 293 7.43 -10.69 -4.08
N SER A 294 7.87 -9.48 -4.38
CA SER A 294 9.19 -9.19 -4.94
C SER A 294 9.96 -8.23 -4.04
N VAL A 295 11.28 -8.36 -4.03
CA VAL A 295 12.21 -7.43 -3.38
C VAL A 295 13.22 -6.96 -4.42
N SER A 296 13.33 -5.65 -4.62
CA SER A 296 14.29 -5.03 -5.54
C SER A 296 15.18 -4.02 -4.81
N PHE A 297 16.48 -4.06 -5.10
CA PHE A 297 17.46 -3.11 -4.58
C PHE A 297 18.72 -3.10 -5.45
N TRP A 298 19.49 -2.02 -5.35
CA TRP A 298 20.84 -1.93 -5.90
C TRP A 298 21.87 -2.19 -4.81
N ILE A 299 22.92 -2.95 -5.12
CA ILE A 299 24.00 -3.27 -4.16
C ILE A 299 25.37 -3.10 -4.80
N ARG A 300 26.33 -2.60 -4.01
CA ARG A 300 27.75 -2.52 -4.38
C ARG A 300 28.58 -3.22 -3.32
N ILE A 301 29.11 -4.40 -3.68
CA ILE A 301 29.94 -5.22 -2.80
C ILE A 301 31.41 -4.88 -3.10
N PRO A 302 32.25 -4.54 -2.10
CA PRO A 302 33.67 -4.28 -2.33
C PRO A 302 34.41 -5.55 -2.77
N LYS A 303 35.45 -5.40 -3.60
CA LYS A 303 36.37 -6.50 -3.94
C LYS A 303 37.01 -7.04 -2.66
N TYR A 304 37.25 -8.34 -2.62
CA TYR A 304 38.01 -9.00 -1.56
C TYR A 304 39.42 -8.39 -1.44
N ARG A 305 40.01 -8.52 -0.26
CA ARG A 305 41.44 -8.26 -0.08
C ARG A 305 42.20 -9.55 -0.37
N ASN A 306 43.30 -9.47 -1.12
CA ASN A 306 44.04 -10.66 -1.58
C ASN A 306 44.57 -11.50 -0.41
N ASP A 307 44.94 -10.85 0.70
CA ASP A 307 45.39 -11.47 1.95
C ASP A 307 44.26 -12.14 2.76
N ASP A 308 42.99 -11.91 2.41
CA ASP A 308 41.81 -12.36 3.17
C ASP A 308 40.83 -13.22 2.33
N ILE A 309 41.32 -13.77 1.21
CA ILE A 309 40.48 -14.52 0.26
C ILE A 309 39.80 -15.73 0.90
N GLN A 310 40.46 -16.39 1.85
CA GLN A 310 39.91 -17.58 2.53
C GLN A 310 38.68 -17.21 3.37
N ASN A 311 38.73 -16.14 4.14
CA ASN A 311 37.58 -15.66 4.91
C ASN A 311 36.47 -15.16 3.99
N TYR A 312 36.83 -14.47 2.91
CA TYR A 312 35.87 -13.98 1.92
C TYR A 312 35.03 -15.11 1.32
N ILE A 313 35.65 -16.22 0.91
CA ILE A 313 34.95 -17.33 0.25
C ILE A 313 34.13 -18.18 1.23
N HIS A 314 34.58 -18.34 2.49
CA HIS A 314 33.96 -19.27 3.43
C HIS A 314 32.88 -18.64 4.33
N ASN A 315 33.06 -17.38 4.74
CA ASN A 315 32.20 -16.77 5.75
C ASN A 315 30.96 -16.15 5.10
N GLU A 316 29.79 -16.76 5.36
CA GLU A 316 28.51 -16.15 5.03
C GLU A 316 28.11 -15.13 6.10
N TYR A 317 27.72 -13.93 5.69
CA TYR A 317 27.15 -12.91 6.58
C TYR A 317 25.81 -12.41 6.03
N THR A 318 24.87 -12.14 6.94
CA THR A 318 23.53 -11.63 6.58
C THR A 318 23.57 -10.11 6.46
N ILE A 319 22.98 -9.56 5.40
CA ILE A 319 22.88 -8.11 5.18
C ILE A 319 21.46 -7.56 5.38
N ILE A 320 20.44 -8.38 5.13
CA ILE A 320 19.03 -8.03 5.34
C ILE A 320 18.34 -9.23 5.97
N ASN A 321 17.61 -9.01 7.08
CA ASN A 321 16.93 -10.07 7.81
C ASN A 321 15.50 -9.66 8.13
N CYS A 322 14.51 -10.42 7.67
CA CYS A 322 13.09 -10.22 7.93
C CYS A 322 12.49 -11.52 8.48
N MET A 323 12.68 -11.75 9.77
CA MET A 323 12.30 -12.99 10.45
C MET A 323 11.37 -12.69 11.64
N LYS A 324 10.29 -13.45 11.77
CA LYS A 324 9.37 -13.42 12.92
C LYS A 324 9.00 -14.86 13.26
N ASN A 325 9.13 -15.24 14.54
CA ASN A 325 8.88 -16.61 15.01
C ASN A 325 9.63 -17.68 14.19
N ASN A 326 10.92 -17.43 13.90
CA ASN A 326 11.79 -18.31 13.11
C ASN A 326 11.35 -18.58 11.66
N SER A 327 10.39 -17.82 11.13
CA SER A 327 9.96 -17.86 9.73
C SER A 327 10.10 -16.50 9.07
N GLY A 328 10.36 -16.48 7.76
CA GLY A 328 10.51 -15.26 6.98
C GLY A 328 11.51 -15.40 5.85
N TRP A 329 12.23 -14.32 5.55
CA TRP A 329 13.23 -14.26 4.50
C TRP A 329 14.47 -13.47 4.91
N LYS A 330 15.59 -13.77 4.28
CA LYS A 330 16.84 -13.05 4.47
C LYS A 330 17.67 -12.99 3.19
N ILE A 331 18.53 -11.98 3.12
CA ILE A 331 19.57 -11.85 2.11
C ILE A 331 20.93 -11.91 2.80
N SER A 332 21.78 -12.81 2.33
CA SER A 332 23.16 -12.98 2.81
C SER A 332 24.15 -12.93 1.65
N ILE A 333 25.41 -12.72 2.00
CA ILE A 333 26.54 -12.73 1.08
C ILE A 333 27.58 -13.71 1.60
N ARG A 334 28.12 -14.52 0.70
CA ARG A 334 29.31 -15.34 0.94
C ARG A 334 30.27 -15.15 -0.23
N GLY A 335 31.32 -14.38 -0.02
CA GLY A 335 32.24 -13.99 -1.07
C GLY A 335 31.56 -13.29 -2.25
N ASN A 336 31.75 -13.85 -3.44
CA ASN A 336 31.17 -13.42 -4.72
C ASN A 336 29.72 -13.90 -4.94
N ARG A 337 29.08 -14.49 -3.92
CA ARG A 337 27.72 -15.02 -3.99
C ARG A 337 26.75 -14.21 -3.15
N ILE A 338 25.68 -13.71 -3.77
CA ILE A 338 24.51 -13.17 -3.06
C ILE A 338 23.42 -14.24 -2.97
N ILE A 339 22.84 -14.42 -1.78
CA ILE A 339 21.95 -15.53 -1.46
C ILE A 339 20.64 -14.97 -0.93
N TRP A 340 19.53 -15.37 -1.54
CA TRP A 340 18.18 -15.18 -1.03
C TRP A 340 17.68 -16.46 -0.39
N THR A 341 17.15 -16.38 0.82
CA THR A 341 16.65 -17.55 1.58
C THR A 341 15.26 -17.29 2.13
N LEU A 342 14.36 -18.25 1.94
CA LEU A 342 13.02 -18.32 2.53
C LEU A 342 12.96 -19.47 3.54
N ILE A 343 12.33 -19.21 4.70
CA ILE A 343 12.14 -20.17 5.79
C ILE A 343 10.66 -20.18 6.18
N ASP A 344 9.99 -21.32 5.99
CA ASP A 344 8.58 -21.48 6.34
C ASP A 344 8.35 -21.66 7.86
N ILE A 345 7.08 -21.70 8.28
CA ILE A 345 6.70 -21.87 9.70
C ILE A 345 7.14 -23.21 10.31
N ASN A 346 7.48 -24.19 9.49
CA ASN A 346 7.96 -25.52 9.90
C ASN A 346 9.49 -25.60 9.89
N GLY A 347 10.18 -24.49 9.56
CA GLY A 347 11.64 -24.45 9.42
C GLY A 347 12.17 -24.97 8.08
N LYS A 348 11.30 -25.29 7.11
CA LYS A 348 11.72 -25.72 5.78
C LYS A 348 12.34 -24.53 5.04
N THR A 349 13.56 -24.75 4.56
CA THR A 349 14.37 -23.70 3.94
C THR A 349 14.51 -23.92 2.44
N LYS A 350 14.42 -22.85 1.65
CA LYS A 350 14.76 -22.81 0.23
C LYS A 350 15.62 -21.58 -0.06
N SER A 351 16.63 -21.74 -0.90
CA SER A 351 17.52 -20.66 -1.30
C SER A 351 17.70 -20.59 -2.81
N VAL A 352 17.89 -19.38 -3.31
CA VAL A 352 18.37 -19.08 -4.67
C VAL A 352 19.54 -18.13 -4.54
N PHE A 353 20.53 -18.23 -5.42
CA PHE A 353 21.72 -17.39 -5.34
C PHE A 353 22.19 -16.96 -6.73
N PHE A 354 22.92 -15.85 -6.76
CA PHE A 354 23.67 -15.40 -7.91
C PHE A 354 25.14 -15.31 -7.50
N GLU A 355 26.02 -15.90 -8.30
CA GLU A 355 27.47 -15.88 -8.08
C GLU A 355 28.15 -15.31 -9.33
N TYR A 356 29.00 -14.31 -9.14
CA TYR A 356 29.73 -13.66 -10.23
C TYR A 356 31.20 -14.06 -10.26
N ASN A 357 31.79 -14.15 -11.45
CA ASN A 357 33.19 -14.54 -11.58
C ASN A 357 34.12 -13.54 -10.90
N ILE A 358 35.05 -14.08 -10.11
CA ILE A 358 36.21 -13.34 -9.62
C ILE A 358 37.22 -13.37 -10.77
N ARG A 359 37.41 -12.25 -11.48
CA ARG A 359 38.54 -12.13 -12.43
C ARG A 359 39.81 -11.92 -11.62
N GLU A 360 40.77 -12.81 -11.86
CA GLU A 360 42.19 -12.56 -11.59
C GLU A 360 42.65 -11.59 -12.68
N ASP A 361 42.81 -10.30 -12.32
CA ASP A 361 43.54 -9.33 -13.14
C ASP A 361 45.00 -9.31 -12.65
#